data_AF-A0A1J4XW44-F1
#
_entry.id   AF-A0A1J4XW44-F1
#
_cell.length_a   1.000
_cell.length_b   1.000
_cell.length_c   1.000
_cell.angle_alpha   90.00
_cell.angle_beta   90.00
_cell.angle_gamma   90.00
#
_symmetry.space_group_name_H-M   'P 1'
#
loop_
_entity.id
_entity.type
_entity.pdbx_description
1 polymer ?
#
loop_
_entity_poly.entity_id
_entity_poly.type
_entity_poly.pdbx_seq_one_letter_code
_entity_poly.pdbx_strand_id
1 'polypeptide(L)'
;MLANPIERALKLDCAVIVEGIRDKRALKTLGFRHVFTINKPLYALAEEVASCYKQVIILTDLDAEGKRLYRRLKRELQRLGVRIEDGFRLAILRHTKIRQIEGLRSAENV
;
A
#
# COMPACT_ATOMS: atom_id res chain seq x y z
N MET A 1 11.05 -15.18 -18.30
CA MET A 1 11.09 -14.98 -16.83
C MET A 1 9.79 -14.31 -16.41
N LEU A 2 8.95 -14.97 -15.61
CA LEU A 2 7.80 -14.31 -14.98
C LEU A 2 8.36 -13.44 -13.85
N ALA A 3 8.47 -12.13 -14.10
CA ALA A 3 8.91 -11.18 -13.08
C ALA A 3 8.02 -11.31 -11.83
N ASN A 4 8.64 -11.29 -10.66
CA ASN A 4 7.94 -11.40 -9.38
C ASN A 4 6.84 -10.32 -9.33
N PRO A 5 5.61 -10.62 -8.84
CA PRO A 5 4.53 -9.63 -8.73
C PRO A 5 4.97 -8.29 -8.13
N ILE A 6 5.91 -8.30 -7.19
CA ILE A 6 6.43 -7.06 -6.57
C ILE A 6 7.30 -6.27 -7.55
N GLU A 7 8.19 -6.92 -8.31
CA GLU A 7 8.98 -6.25 -9.34
C GLU A 7 8.10 -5.62 -10.42
N ARG A 8 7.00 -6.28 -10.77
CA ARG A 8 5.99 -5.73 -11.68
C ARG A 8 5.32 -4.51 -11.07
N ALA A 9 4.96 -4.55 -9.79
CA ALA A 9 4.36 -3.42 -9.08
C ALA A 9 5.32 -2.21 -8.98
N LEU A 10 6.61 -2.44 -8.76
CA LEU A 10 7.63 -1.38 -8.67
C LEU A 10 7.84 -0.62 -9.99
N LYS A 11 7.50 -1.24 -11.12
CA LYS A 11 7.57 -0.63 -12.45
C LYS A 11 6.31 0.18 -12.81
N LEU A 12 5.27 0.11 -11.99
CA LEU A 12 4.07 0.92 -12.19
C LEU A 12 4.30 2.34 -11.68
N ASP A 13 3.83 3.32 -12.43
CA ASP A 13 3.68 4.69 -11.94
C ASP A 13 2.42 4.77 -11.05
N CYS A 14 2.56 4.30 -9.83
CA CYS A 14 1.44 4.04 -8.93
C CYS A 14 1.78 4.47 -7.50
N ALA A 15 0.85 5.18 -6.86
CA ALA A 15 0.93 5.43 -5.43
C ALA A 15 0.53 4.17 -4.64
N VAL A 16 1.01 4.06 -3.42
CA VAL A 16 0.62 3.01 -2.49
C VAL A 16 0.08 3.66 -1.21
N ILE A 17 -1.11 3.26 -0.78
CA ILE A 17 -1.70 3.71 0.49
C ILE A 17 -1.65 2.55 1.49
N VAL A 18 -1.09 2.79 2.67
CA VAL A 18 -1.03 1.85 3.80
C VAL A 18 -1.67 2.44 5.05
N GLU A 19 -1.99 1.60 6.03
CA GLU A 19 -2.54 2.06 7.31
C GLU A 19 -1.46 2.75 8.17
N GLY A 20 -0.28 2.12 8.31
CA GLY A 20 0.73 2.54 9.30
C GLY A 20 2.09 2.95 8.75
N ILE A 21 2.85 3.68 9.57
CA ILE A 21 4.22 4.11 9.26
C ILE A 21 5.20 2.94 9.10
N ARG A 22 4.95 1.81 9.79
CA ARG A 22 5.77 0.60 9.71
C ARG A 22 5.69 -0.02 8.32
N ASP A 23 4.49 -0.15 7.76
CA ASP A 23 4.28 -0.64 6.39
C ASP A 23 4.93 0.29 5.38
N LYS A 24 4.80 1.62 5.58
CA LYS A 24 5.45 2.61 4.73
C LYS A 24 6.96 2.39 4.67
N ARG A 25 7.60 2.17 5.82
CA ARG A 25 9.05 1.88 5.88
C ARG A 25 9.40 0.57 5.17
N ALA A 26 8.65 -0.50 5.42
CA ALA A 26 8.89 -1.79 4.77
C ALA A 26 8.79 -1.70 3.24
N LEU A 27 7.77 -0.99 2.72
CA LEU A 27 7.58 -0.77 1.28
C LEU A 27 8.66 0.13 0.68
N LYS A 28 9.11 1.15 1.41
CA LYS A 28 10.24 1.98 1.00
C LYS A 28 11.52 1.15 0.84
N THR A 29 11.79 0.23 1.77
CA THR A 29 12.90 -0.72 1.68
C THR A 29 12.73 -1.72 0.52
N LEU A 30 11.50 -2.00 0.09
CA LEU A 30 11.22 -2.80 -1.11
C LEU A 30 11.36 -2.01 -2.42
N GLY A 31 11.51 -0.68 -2.37
CA GLY A 31 11.69 0.18 -3.54
C GLY A 31 10.48 1.01 -3.93
N PHE A 32 9.36 0.93 -3.22
CA PHE A 32 8.18 1.76 -3.51
C PHE A 32 8.46 3.22 -3.13
N ARG A 33 8.38 4.12 -4.11
CA ARG A 33 8.74 5.53 -3.94
C ARG A 33 7.59 6.39 -3.43
N HIS A 34 6.36 6.08 -3.80
CA HIS A 34 5.20 6.94 -3.50
C HIS A 34 4.27 6.23 -2.55
N VAL A 35 4.56 6.35 -1.25
CA VAL A 35 3.85 5.61 -0.19
C VAL A 35 3.24 6.58 0.82
N PHE A 36 1.91 6.53 0.92
CA PHE A 36 1.07 7.34 1.78
C PHE A 36 0.52 6.50 2.93
N THR A 37 0.31 7.15 4.07
CA THR A 37 -0.28 6.52 5.27
C THR A 37 -1.66 7.10 5.53
N ILE A 38 -2.59 6.30 6.04
CA ILE A 38 -3.88 6.78 6.52
C ILE A 38 -3.68 7.50 7.87
N ASN A 39 -3.28 8.77 7.79
CA ASN A 39 -3.00 9.63 8.94
C ASN A 39 -3.87 10.90 8.98
N LYS A 40 -4.87 10.96 8.10
CA LYS A 40 -5.81 12.07 7.93
C LYS A 40 -7.16 11.52 7.45
N PRO A 41 -8.24 12.33 7.43
CA PRO A 41 -9.52 11.91 6.89
C PRO A 41 -9.39 11.36 5.46
N LEU A 42 -10.15 10.29 5.15
CA LEU A 42 -9.99 9.54 3.89
C LEU A 42 -10.23 10.40 2.64
N TYR A 43 -11.14 11.36 2.72
CA TYR A 43 -11.41 12.29 1.60
C TYR A 43 -10.19 13.16 1.29
N ALA A 44 -9.58 13.75 2.32
CA ALA A 44 -8.40 14.61 2.16
C ALA A 44 -7.19 13.81 1.65
N LEU A 45 -7.03 12.58 2.12
CA LEU A 45 -6.01 11.68 1.59
C LEU A 45 -6.27 11.32 0.13
N ALA A 46 -7.51 11.03 -0.25
CA ALA A 46 -7.87 10.71 -1.61
C ALA A 46 -7.61 11.90 -2.56
N GLU A 47 -7.94 13.12 -2.15
CA GLU A 47 -7.65 14.35 -2.90
C GLU A 47 -6.15 14.58 -3.09
N GLU A 48 -5.37 14.45 -2.01
CA GLU A 48 -3.90 14.55 -2.06
C GLU A 48 -3.32 13.55 -3.06
N VAL A 49 -3.73 12.28 -2.99
CA VAL A 49 -3.25 11.23 -3.90
C VAL A 49 -3.70 11.50 -5.35
N ALA A 50 -4.96 11.87 -5.56
CA ALA A 50 -5.52 12.11 -6.89
C ALA A 50 -4.90 13.33 -7.61
N SER A 51 -4.35 14.28 -6.85
CA SER A 51 -3.66 15.45 -7.40
C SER A 51 -2.37 15.09 -8.14
N CYS A 52 -1.73 13.98 -7.76
CA CYS A 52 -0.41 13.58 -8.26
C CYS A 52 -0.42 12.25 -9.01
N TYR A 53 -1.40 11.36 -8.74
CA TYR A 53 -1.42 9.99 -9.27
C TYR A 53 -2.77 9.61 -9.87
N LYS A 54 -2.73 8.88 -10.99
CA LYS A 54 -3.92 8.33 -11.65
C LYS A 54 -4.17 6.86 -11.36
N GLN A 55 -3.23 6.19 -10.70
CA GLN A 55 -3.33 4.79 -10.30
C GLN A 55 -2.81 4.62 -8.87
N VAL A 56 -3.48 3.77 -8.09
CA VAL A 56 -3.13 3.54 -6.69
C VAL A 56 -3.35 2.08 -6.28
N ILE A 57 -2.41 1.53 -5.50
CA ILE A 57 -2.57 0.28 -4.77
C ILE A 57 -2.97 0.62 -3.33
N ILE A 58 -4.07 0.06 -2.86
CA ILE A 58 -4.48 0.19 -1.45
C ILE A 58 -4.05 -1.07 -0.73
N LEU A 59 -3.29 -0.94 0.36
CA LEU A 59 -2.75 -2.01 1.20
C LEU A 59 -3.22 -1.83 2.64
N THR A 60 -4.46 -2.22 2.89
CA THR A 60 -5.04 -2.34 4.22
C THR A 60 -5.02 -3.80 4.65
N ASP A 61 -5.20 -4.07 5.94
CA ASP A 61 -5.31 -5.41 6.47
C ASP A 61 -6.53 -6.15 5.92
N LEU A 62 -6.46 -7.49 5.97
CA LEU A 62 -7.48 -8.39 5.43
C LEU A 62 -8.60 -8.70 6.45
N ASP A 63 -8.57 -8.04 7.61
CA ASP A 63 -9.62 -8.11 8.63
C ASP A 63 -10.84 -7.25 8.27
N ALA A 64 -11.82 -7.21 9.16
CA ALA A 64 -13.07 -6.48 8.94
C ALA A 64 -12.87 -4.96 8.83
N GLU A 65 -11.96 -4.39 9.63
CA GLU A 65 -11.70 -2.95 9.66
C GLU A 65 -10.92 -2.52 8.41
N GLY A 66 -9.83 -3.22 8.09
CA GLY A 66 -9.03 -2.99 6.88
C GLY A 66 -9.86 -3.14 5.60
N LYS A 67 -10.82 -4.09 5.56
CA LYS A 67 -11.80 -4.20 4.45
C LYS A 67 -12.75 -3.01 4.40
N ARG A 68 -13.18 -2.47 5.55
CA ARG A 68 -14.03 -1.27 5.60
C ARG A 68 -13.28 -0.04 5.09
N LEU A 69 -12.03 0.14 5.53
CA LEU A 69 -11.15 1.21 5.07
C LEU A 69 -10.90 1.12 3.57
N TYR A 70 -10.57 -0.06 3.07
CA TYR A 70 -10.37 -0.31 1.64
C TYR A 70 -11.57 0.14 0.81
N ARG A 71 -12.79 -0.30 1.17
CA ARG A 71 -14.01 0.04 0.42
C ARG A 71 -14.28 1.54 0.41
N ARG A 72 -14.03 2.23 1.53
CA ARG A 72 -14.20 3.68 1.63
C ARG A 72 -13.17 4.42 0.77
N LEU A 73 -11.89 4.13 0.92
CA LEU A 73 -10.83 4.73 0.11
C LEU A 73 -11.02 4.48 -1.38
N LYS A 74 -11.33 3.24 -1.77
CA LYS A 74 -11.63 2.87 -3.16
C LYS A 74 -12.72 3.76 -3.75
N ARG A 75 -13.81 3.98 -3.00
CA ARG A 75 -14.92 4.84 -3.44
C ARG A 75 -14.48 6.30 -3.62
N GLU A 76 -13.77 6.88 -2.65
CA GLU A 76 -13.30 8.27 -2.74
C GLU A 76 -12.33 8.47 -3.91
N LEU A 77 -11.36 7.57 -4.07
CA LEU A 77 -10.37 7.62 -5.15
C LEU A 77 -11.02 7.45 -6.53
N GLN A 78 -11.96 6.51 -6.68
CA GLN A 78 -12.67 6.30 -7.95
C GLN A 78 -13.54 7.51 -8.32
N ARG A 79 -14.16 8.18 -7.34
CA ARG A 79 -14.90 9.44 -7.58
C ARG A 79 -14.01 10.55 -8.13
N LEU A 80 -12.73 10.54 -7.77
CA LEU A 80 -11.71 11.48 -8.26
C LEU A 80 -11.01 11.00 -9.55
N GLY A 81 -11.49 9.92 -10.17
CA GLY A 81 -10.94 9.38 -11.42
C GLY A 81 -9.64 8.58 -11.27
N VAL A 82 -9.29 8.16 -10.04
CA VAL A 82 -8.11 7.32 -9.79
C VAL A 82 -8.45 5.84 -9.97
N ARG A 83 -7.64 5.12 -10.76
CA ARG A 83 -7.75 3.67 -10.96
C ARG A 83 -7.17 2.91 -9.77
N ILE A 84 -7.92 1.93 -9.26
CA ILE A 84 -7.41 1.01 -8.23
C ILE A 84 -6.70 -0.17 -8.89
N GLU A 85 -5.47 -0.42 -8.46
CA GLU A 85 -4.68 -1.58 -8.86
C GLU A 85 -4.68 -2.63 -7.74
N ASP A 86 -5.56 -3.63 -7.88
CA ASP A 86 -5.72 -4.69 -6.89
C ASP A 86 -4.85 -5.91 -7.18
N GLY A 87 -4.28 -6.05 -8.38
CA GLY A 87 -3.60 -7.26 -8.85
C GLY A 87 -2.37 -7.65 -8.03
N PHE A 88 -1.76 -6.70 -7.32
CA PHE A 88 -0.56 -6.91 -6.52
C PHE A 88 -0.81 -6.90 -5.01
N ARG A 89 -2.02 -6.54 -4.57
CA ARG A 89 -2.34 -6.30 -3.15
C ARG A 89 -1.96 -7.49 -2.26
N LEU A 90 -2.40 -8.70 -2.63
CA LEU A 90 -2.16 -9.90 -1.83
C LEU A 90 -0.68 -10.28 -1.79
N ALA A 91 0.02 -10.17 -2.92
CA ALA A 91 1.45 -10.49 -3.00
C ALA A 91 2.28 -9.54 -2.13
N ILE A 92 1.98 -8.24 -2.19
CA ILE A 92 2.70 -7.23 -1.41
C ILE A 92 2.41 -7.40 0.09
N LEU A 93 1.15 -7.55 0.49
CA LEU A 93 0.78 -7.75 1.91
C LEU A 93 1.45 -8.97 2.54
N ARG A 94 1.53 -10.09 1.81
CA ARG A 94 2.22 -11.29 2.31
C ARG A 94 3.70 -11.03 2.50
N HIS A 95 4.36 -10.37 1.55
CA HIS A 95 5.78 -10.09 1.63
C HIS A 95 6.12 -9.08 2.74
N THR A 96 5.33 -8.01 2.91
CA THR A 96 5.59 -7.03 3.97
C THR A 96 5.45 -7.64 5.36
N LYS A 97 4.43 -8.48 5.58
CA LYS A 97 4.24 -9.19 6.85
C LYS A 97 5.38 -10.16 7.17
N ILE A 98 5.88 -10.91 6.17
CA ILE A 98 7.04 -11.80 6.36
C ILE A 98 8.28 -11.00 6.77
N ARG A 99 8.61 -9.92 6.05
CA ARG A 99 9.75 -9.06 6.39
C ARG A 99 9.64 -8.43 7.78
N GLN A 100 8.43 -8.08 8.21
CA GLN A 100 8.22 -7.55 9.55
C GLN A 100 8.60 -8.59 10.62
N ILE A 101 8.23 -9.87 10.42
CA ILE A 101 8.58 -10.97 11.33
C ILE A 101 10.10 -11.21 11.34
N GLU A 102 10.74 -11.23 10.16
CA GLU A 102 12.20 -11.40 10.04
C GLU A 102 12.97 -10.25 10.73
N GLY A 103 12.49 -9.02 10.58
CA GLY A 103 13.06 -7.85 11.25
C GLY A 103 12.95 -7.90 12.78
N LEU A 104 11.84 -8.43 13.31
CA LEU A 104 11.66 -8.64 14.75
C LEU A 104 12.64 -9.69 15.30
N ARG A 105 12.77 -10.83 14.62
CA ARG A 105 13.74 -11.89 15.00
C ARG A 105 15.18 -11.43 14.97
N SER A 106 15.49 -10.47 14.10
CA SER A 106 16.84 -9.90 14.00
C SER A 106 17.15 -8.92 15.15
N ALA A 107 16.13 -8.29 15.74
CA ALA A 107 16.27 -7.33 16.83
C ALA A 107 16.32 -7.99 18.23
N GLU A 108 15.86 -9.25 18.36
CA GLU A 108 15.87 -10.01 19.63
C GLU A 108 17.20 -10.75 19.90
N ASN A 109 18.16 -10.70 18.97
CA ASN A 109 19.48 -11.34 19.09
C ASN A 109 20.63 -10.34 19.37
N VAL A 110 20.35 -9.20 20.01
CA VAL A 110 21.34 -8.21 20.44
C VAL A 110 21.23 -7.95 21.93
#